data_AF-A0A1A3UI93-F1
#
_entry.id   AF-A0A1A3UI93-F1
#
_cell.length_a   1.000
_cell.length_b   1.000
_cell.length_c   1.000
_cell.angle_alpha   90.00
_cell.angle_beta   90.00
_cell.angle_gamma   90.00
#
_symmetry.space_group_name_H-M   'P 1'
#
loop_
_entity.id
_entity.type
_entity.pdbx_description
1 polymer ?
#
loop_
_entity_poly.entity_id
_entity_poly.type
_entity_poly.pdbx_seq_one_letter_code
_entity_poly.pdbx_strand_id
1 'polypeptide(L)'
;MASTEVEHIGVDAVEVPSAAWGWSRINHRTWHVTGLFGFVFLLAMLRGNHVGHIENWFLIGFAALILVALIRDLWGRHRGWIR
;
A
#
# COMPACT_ATOMS: atom_id res chain seq x y z
N MET A 1 17.11 11.84 -38.34
CA MET A 1 15.85 11.71 -37.57
C MET A 1 16.23 11.85 -36.11
N ALA A 2 15.90 12.98 -35.49
CA ALA A 2 16.18 13.21 -34.08
C ALA A 2 15.10 12.47 -33.27
N SER A 3 15.52 11.60 -32.35
CA SER A 3 14.62 10.92 -31.43
C SER A 3 13.94 11.99 -30.55
N THR A 4 12.62 12.15 -30.69
CA THR A 4 11.79 13.05 -29.88
C THR A 4 11.25 12.36 -28.62
N GLU A 5 11.80 11.22 -28.25
CA GLU A 5 11.40 10.51 -27.03
C GLU A 5 12.11 11.17 -25.85
N VAL A 6 11.51 12.23 -25.33
CA VAL A 6 11.79 12.65 -23.97
C VAL A 6 11.18 11.58 -23.07
N GLU A 7 12.03 10.79 -22.43
CA GLU A 7 11.61 9.78 -21.44
C GLU A 7 10.80 10.49 -20.35
N HIS A 8 9.48 10.32 -20.37
CA HIS A 8 8.61 10.90 -19.36
C HIS A 8 8.79 10.12 -18.06
N ILE A 9 9.56 10.68 -17.13
CA ILE A 9 9.66 10.17 -15.75
C ILE A 9 8.32 10.46 -15.06
N GLY A 10 7.33 9.57 -15.21
CA GLY A 10 5.96 9.83 -14.77
C GLY A 10 5.00 8.63 -14.93
N VAL A 11 3.73 8.86 -14.61
CA VAL A 11 2.64 7.90 -14.90
C VAL A 11 2.16 8.16 -16.32
N ASP A 12 1.96 7.11 -17.10
CA ASP A 12 1.52 7.23 -18.48
C ASP A 12 0.12 7.87 -18.53
N ALA A 13 -0.07 8.86 -19.40
CA ALA A 13 -1.35 9.49 -19.62
C ALA A 13 -2.39 8.51 -20.19
N VAL A 14 -1.94 7.42 -20.82
CA VAL A 14 -2.80 6.31 -21.23
C VAL A 14 -3.42 5.59 -20.02
N GLU A 15 -2.66 5.42 -18.94
CA GLU A 15 -3.16 4.81 -17.69
C GLU A 15 -3.95 5.82 -16.85
N VAL A 16 -3.46 7.06 -16.76
CA VAL A 16 -4.10 8.15 -16.00
C VAL A 16 -4.19 9.41 -16.87
N PRO A 17 -5.35 9.69 -17.51
CA PRO A 17 -5.51 10.83 -18.43
C PRO A 17 -5.22 12.21 -17.83
N SER A 18 -5.34 12.33 -16.51
CA SER A 18 -5.05 13.54 -15.75
C SER A 18 -3.63 13.59 -15.20
N ALA A 19 -2.70 12.73 -15.64
CA ALA A 19 -1.32 12.68 -15.16
C ALA A 19 -0.58 14.03 -15.25
N ALA A 20 -0.98 14.90 -16.19
CA ALA A 20 -0.42 16.25 -16.35
C ALA A 20 -0.97 17.29 -15.34
N TRP A 21 -2.05 16.99 -14.62
CA TRP A 21 -2.83 17.95 -13.83
C TRP A 21 -2.61 17.84 -12.32
N GLY A 22 -1.71 16.98 -11.84
CA GLY A 22 -1.39 16.90 -10.42
C GLY A 22 -0.71 15.62 -9.97
N TRP A 23 -0.98 15.24 -8.72
CA TRP A 23 -0.38 14.07 -8.10
C TRP A 23 -1.07 12.79 -8.54
N SER A 24 -0.39 12.00 -9.38
CA SER A 24 -0.92 10.73 -9.90
C SER A 24 -0.07 9.51 -9.58
N ARG A 25 1.09 9.68 -8.91
CA ARG A 25 2.01 8.58 -8.58
C ARG A 25 2.32 8.52 -7.10
N ILE A 26 2.10 7.38 -6.48
CA ILE A 26 2.65 7.09 -5.15
C ILE A 26 3.52 5.83 -5.24
N ASN A 27 4.64 5.83 -4.52
CA ASN A 27 5.54 4.69 -4.54
C ASN A 27 4.90 3.52 -3.77
N HIS A 28 4.99 2.30 -4.32
CA HIS A 28 4.55 1.10 -3.62
C HIS A 28 5.21 0.99 -2.24
N ARG A 29 6.47 1.40 -2.10
CA ARG A 29 7.17 1.42 -0.79
C ARG A 29 6.44 2.27 0.25
N THR A 30 5.87 3.41 -0.16
CA THR A 30 5.07 4.25 0.74
C THR A 30 3.84 3.49 1.23
N TRP A 31 3.13 2.79 0.35
CA TRP A 31 2.00 1.95 0.76
C TRP A 31 2.40 0.82 1.71
N HIS A 32 3.57 0.20 1.50
CA HIS A 32 4.06 -0.83 2.42
C HIS A 32 4.37 -0.26 3.80
N VAL A 33 5.01 0.90 3.87
CA VAL A 33 5.29 1.56 5.15
C VAL A 33 4.00 1.97 5.85
N THR A 34 3.05 2.56 5.14
CA THR A 34 1.74 2.93 5.68
C THR A 34 0.96 1.70 6.16
N GLY A 35 0.97 0.61 5.39
CA GLY A 35 0.33 -0.64 5.78
C GLY A 35 1.00 -1.28 7.00
N LEU A 36 2.33 -1.32 7.04
CA LEU A 36 3.08 -1.85 8.18
C LEU A 36 2.84 -1.01 9.43
N PHE A 37 2.79 0.31 9.29
CA PHE A 37 2.41 1.20 10.38
C PHE A 37 1.00 0.89 10.87
N GLY A 38 0.00 0.77 9.98
CA GLY A 38 -1.37 0.41 10.35
C GLY A 38 -1.45 -0.95 11.06
N PHE A 39 -0.71 -1.95 10.59
CA PHE A 39 -0.59 -3.25 11.24
C PHE A 39 -0.06 -3.14 12.67
N VAL A 40 1.09 -2.49 12.86
CA VAL A 40 1.71 -2.31 14.18
C VAL A 40 0.82 -1.47 15.10
N PHE A 41 0.18 -0.43 14.56
CA PHE A 41 -0.72 0.45 15.30
C PHE A 41 -1.93 -0.31 15.85
N LEU A 42 -2.59 -1.14 15.04
CA LEU A 42 -3.72 -1.97 15.50
C LEU A 42 -3.30 -2.95 16.60
N LEU A 43 -2.10 -3.54 16.49
CA LEU A 43 -1.58 -4.42 17.54
C LEU A 43 -1.26 -3.65 18.83
N ALA A 44 -0.74 -2.42 18.72
CA ALA A 44 -0.50 -1.56 19.87
C ALA A 44 -1.82 -1.22 20.60
N MET A 45 -2.92 -1.06 19.87
CA MET A 45 -4.25 -0.79 20.44
C MET A 45 -4.82 -1.97 21.25
N LEU A 46 -4.26 -3.18 21.16
CA LEU A 46 -4.61 -4.29 22.07
C LEU A 46 -4.26 -3.99 23.53
N ARG A 47 -3.30 -3.08 23.76
CA ARG A 47 -2.94 -2.62 25.10
C ARG A 47 -3.78 -1.39 25.46
N GLY A 48 -4.82 -1.59 26.27
CA GLY A 48 -5.69 -0.51 26.72
C GLY A 48 -6.64 -0.93 27.84
N ASN A 49 -7.61 -0.08 28.15
CA ASN A 49 -8.66 -0.32 29.14
C ASN A 49 -9.82 -1.14 28.56
N HIS A 50 -9.50 -2.29 27.96
CA HIS A 50 -10.48 -3.18 27.33
C HIS A 50 -11.13 -4.08 28.38
N VAL A 51 -12.40 -3.86 28.68
CA VAL A 51 -13.18 -4.72 29.60
C VAL A 51 -13.78 -5.91 28.85
N GLY A 52 -14.11 -5.73 27.57
CA GLY A 52 -14.60 -6.78 26.67
C GLY A 52 -13.53 -7.20 25.67
N HIS A 53 -13.39 -8.50 25.42
CA HIS A 53 -12.40 -9.03 24.47
C HIS A 53 -12.86 -8.99 23.00
N ILE A 54 -14.09 -8.54 22.74
CA ILE A 54 -14.64 -8.50 21.37
C ILE A 54 -13.87 -7.54 20.47
N GLU A 55 -13.46 -6.38 20.99
CA GLU A 55 -12.66 -5.40 20.25
C GLU A 55 -11.31 -6.00 19.83
N ASN A 56 -10.67 -6.77 20.71
CA ASN A 56 -9.40 -7.43 20.40
C ASN A 56 -9.51 -8.38 19.19
N TRP A 57 -10.63 -9.09 19.04
CA TRP A 57 -10.86 -9.94 17.87
C TRP A 57 -10.95 -9.13 16.58
N PHE A 58 -11.59 -7.97 16.60
CA PHE A 58 -11.63 -7.08 15.44
C PHE A 58 -10.24 -6.48 15.14
N LEU A 59 -9.52 -6.02 16.17
CA LEU A 59 -8.16 -5.49 16.01
C LEU A 59 -7.21 -6.53 15.40
N ILE A 60 -7.22 -7.75 15.92
CA ILE A 60 -6.43 -8.88 15.38
C ILE A 60 -6.89 -9.23 13.97
N GLY A 61 -8.21 -9.30 13.73
CA GLY A 61 -8.77 -9.62 12.42
C GLY A 61 -8.33 -8.63 11.33
N PHE A 62 -8.45 -7.33 11.59
CA PHE A 62 -8.02 -6.29 10.64
C PHE A 62 -6.49 -6.24 10.50
N ALA A 63 -5.74 -6.43 11.58
CA ALA A 63 -4.28 -6.54 11.51
C ALA A 63 -3.86 -7.71 10.61
N ALA A 64 -4.47 -8.88 10.76
CA ALA A 64 -4.21 -10.04 9.92
C ALA A 64 -4.54 -9.78 8.44
N LEU A 65 -5.67 -9.11 8.15
CA LEU A 65 -6.05 -8.76 6.78
C LEU A 65 -5.03 -7.82 6.13
N ILE A 66 -4.55 -6.80 6.85
CA ILE A 66 -3.51 -5.89 6.36
C ILE A 66 -2.21 -6.66 6.09
N LEU A 67 -1.80 -7.52 7.02
CA LEU A 67 -0.59 -8.32 6.87
C LEU A 67 -0.66 -9.25 5.65
N VAL A 68 -1.79 -9.92 5.43
CA VAL A 68 -2.01 -10.74 4.23
C VAL A 68 -1.92 -9.93 2.95
N ALA A 69 -2.51 -8.73 2.92
CA ALA A 69 -2.43 -7.85 1.75
C ALA A 69 -0.99 -7.44 1.44
N LEU A 70 -0.20 -7.07 2.46
CA LEU A 70 1.21 -6.71 2.31
C LEU A 70 2.06 -7.88 1.81
N ILE A 71 1.91 -9.07 2.41
CA ILE A 71 2.64 -10.26 2.00
C ILE A 71 2.30 -10.62 0.55
N ARG A 72 1.01 -10.56 0.19
CA ARG A 72 0.56 -10.82 -1.19
C ARG A 72 1.19 -9.85 -2.18
N ASP A 73 1.22 -8.55 -1.87
CA ASP A 73 1.79 -7.54 -2.77
C ASP A 73 3.31 -7.72 -2.92
N LEU A 74 4.04 -7.92 -1.81
CA LEU A 74 5.48 -8.20 -1.83
C LEU A 74 5.82 -9.44 -2.66
N TRP A 75 5.08 -10.53 -2.44
CA TRP A 75 5.28 -11.77 -3.18
C TRP A 75 4.93 -11.57 -4.66
N GLY A 76 3.78 -10.95 -4.96
CA GLY A 76 3.33 -10.69 -6.33
C GLY A 76 4.34 -9.87 -7.13
N ARG A 77 4.94 -8.86 -6.50
CA ARG A 77 6.02 -8.05 -7.10
C ARG A 77 7.31 -8.85 -7.25
N HIS A 78 7.71 -9.62 -6.25
CA HIS A 78 8.90 -10.48 -6.35
C HIS A 78 8.78 -11.53 -7.47
N ARG A 79 7.57 -12.03 -7.74
CA ARG A 79 7.29 -12.95 -8.86
C ARG A 79 7.04 -12.25 -10.20
N GLY A 80 7.04 -10.92 -10.25
CA GLY A 80 6.77 -10.14 -11.45
C GLY A 80 5.32 -10.18 -11.93
N TRP A 81 4.38 -10.62 -11.09
CA TRP A 81 2.94 -10.65 -11.40
C TRP A 81 2.30 -9.26 -11.30
N ILE A 82 2.88 -8.40 -10.48
CA ILE A 82 2.41 -7.05 -10.20
C ILE A 82 3.58 -6.11 -10.50
N ARG A 83 3.35 -5.11 -11.35
CA ARG A 83 4.33 -4.07 -11.67
C ARG A 83 4.15 -2.86 -10.75
#